data_AF-E4XXL7-F1
#
_entry.id   AF-E4XXL7-F1
#
_cell.length_a   1.000
_cell.length_b   1.000
_cell.length_c   1.000
_cell.angle_alpha   90.00
_cell.angle_beta   90.00
_cell.angle_gamma   90.00
#
_symmetry.space_group_name_H-M   'P 1'
#
loop_
_entity.id
_entity.type
_entity.pdbx_description
1 polymer ?
#
loop_
_entity_poly.entity_id
_entity_poly.type
_entity_poly.pdbx_seq_one_letter_code
_entity_poly.pdbx_strand_id
1 'polypeptide(L)'
;METGWQIIRKLDRDEEDQPKKSTCKFEKVLLHENFVFSRPLTVTGVIIIPHKIIDGIDYPEKVFFHQMTLDRIENGEYVLQNNQFSDKSSTVIRIKQRYPHYEAEPFVSNLENQTGDNIFIDGNIKIELINEQYYMPRNRWFLLPYAYSLKLTEI
;
A
#
# COMPACT_ATOMS: atom_id res chain seq x y z
N MET A 1 12.16 0.28 26.01
CA MET A 1 13.15 1.08 25.27
C MET A 1 12.61 2.49 25.17
N GLU A 2 13.37 3.50 25.58
CA GLU A 2 12.92 4.90 25.52
C GLU A 2 12.97 5.38 24.05
N THR A 3 11.88 5.93 23.52
CA THR A 3 11.85 6.43 22.14
C THR A 3 12.60 7.76 22.04
N GLY A 4 13.13 8.11 20.87
CA GLY A 4 13.78 9.41 20.66
C GLY A 4 12.89 10.60 21.07
N TRP A 5 11.57 10.47 20.91
CA TRP A 5 10.58 11.45 21.38
C TRP A 5 10.45 11.55 22.89
N GLN A 6 10.65 10.46 23.63
CA GLN A 6 10.69 10.49 25.09
C GLN A 6 11.96 11.18 25.60
N ILE A 7 13.08 11.07 24.88
CA ILE A 7 14.32 11.79 25.18
C ILE A 7 14.14 13.30 24.95
N ILE A 8 13.63 13.70 23.77
CA ILE A 8 13.42 15.12 23.43
C ILE A 8 12.47 15.81 24.43
N ARG A 9 11.39 15.14 24.85
CA ARG A 9 10.45 15.72 25.83
C ARG A 9 11.08 16.05 27.18
N LYS A 10 12.14 15.36 27.59
CA LYS A 10 12.79 15.56 28.89
C LYS A 10 13.94 16.59 28.83
N LEU A 11 14.21 17.17 27.65
CA LEU A 11 15.24 18.20 27.51
C LEU A 11 14.80 19.53 28.13
N ASP A 12 13.50 19.84 28.09
CA ASP A 12 12.94 21.04 28.70
C ASP A 12 12.51 20.78 30.15
N ARG A 13 12.86 21.73 31.03
CA ARG A 13 12.60 21.63 32.48
C ARG A 13 11.12 21.78 32.81
N ASP A 14 10.44 22.71 32.14
CA ASP A 14 9.07 23.09 32.43
C ASP A 14 8.10 22.32 31.53
N GLU A 15 7.06 21.70 32.11
CA GLU A 15 6.13 20.82 31.37
C GLU A 15 5.35 21.57 30.27
N GLU A 16 5.19 22.88 30.40
CA GLU A 16 4.54 23.74 29.40
C GLU A 16 5.36 23.87 28.11
N ASP A 17 6.69 23.81 28.23
CA ASP A 17 7.64 23.90 27.11
C ASP A 17 7.92 22.53 26.47
N GLN A 18 7.51 21.43 27.13
CA GLN A 18 7.68 20.09 26.59
C GLN A 18 6.72 19.85 25.41
N PRO A 19 7.18 19.18 24.33
CA PRO A 19 6.29 18.71 23.28
C PRO A 19 5.10 17.92 23.84
N LYS A 20 3.89 18.31 23.43
CA LYS A 20 2.65 17.68 23.88
C LYS A 20 2.68 16.18 23.62
N LYS A 21 2.12 15.42 24.56
CA LYS A 21 2.00 13.97 24.39
C LYS A 21 1.05 13.73 23.23
N SER A 22 1.43 12.84 22.32
CA SER A 22 0.59 12.49 21.19
C SER A 22 0.56 10.98 20.99
N THR A 23 -0.56 10.47 20.49
CA THR A 23 -0.73 9.10 20.04
C THR A 23 -0.99 9.06 18.54
N CYS A 24 -0.52 8.02 17.87
CA CYS A 24 -0.82 7.78 16.47
C CYS A 24 -2.02 6.83 16.38
N LYS A 25 -3.09 7.27 15.72
CA LYS A 25 -4.25 6.43 15.37
C LYS A 25 -4.13 6.03 13.92
N PHE A 26 -4.35 4.75 13.64
CA PHE A 26 -4.43 4.21 12.29
C PHE A 26 -5.90 3.94 11.95
N GLU A 27 -6.32 4.37 10.78
CA GLU A 27 -7.64 4.09 10.22
C GLU A 27 -7.46 3.29 8.92
N LYS A 28 -8.11 2.13 8.86
CA LYS A 28 -8.08 1.24 7.71
C LYS A 28 -9.12 1.70 6.70
N VAL A 29 -8.71 1.86 5.45
CA VAL A 29 -9.53 2.36 4.34
C VAL A 29 -9.49 1.34 3.21
N LEU A 30 -10.65 1.05 2.62
CA LEU A 30 -10.75 0.14 1.48
C LEU A 30 -10.69 0.93 0.16
N LEU A 31 -9.73 0.60 -0.69
CA LEU A 31 -9.60 1.12 -2.04
C LEU A 31 -10.52 0.34 -2.98
N HIS A 32 -11.15 1.04 -3.93
CA HIS A 32 -12.05 0.46 -4.93
C HIS A 32 -12.19 1.41 -6.12
N GLU A 33 -12.85 0.98 -7.20
CA GLU A 33 -12.93 1.75 -8.46
C GLU A 33 -13.53 3.16 -8.29
N ASN A 34 -14.48 3.31 -7.36
CA ASN A 34 -15.15 4.59 -7.06
C ASN A 34 -14.58 5.33 -5.84
N PHE A 35 -13.39 4.93 -5.37
CA PHE A 35 -12.78 5.54 -4.19
C PHE A 35 -12.46 7.02 -4.45
N VAL A 36 -12.84 7.88 -3.50
CA VAL A 36 -12.58 9.33 -3.56
C VAL A 36 -11.44 9.67 -2.62
N PHE A 37 -10.35 10.17 -3.19
CA PHE A 37 -9.22 10.63 -2.41
C PHE A 37 -9.57 11.88 -1.60
N SER A 38 -9.28 11.84 -0.30
CA SER A 38 -9.53 12.96 0.63
C SER A 38 -8.30 13.39 1.41
N ARG A 39 -7.33 12.50 1.61
CA ARG A 39 -6.11 12.73 2.38
C ARG A 39 -5.05 11.68 2.04
N PRO A 40 -3.76 11.96 2.26
CA PRO A 40 -2.70 11.00 2.01
C PRO A 40 -2.91 9.68 2.76
N LEU A 41 -2.70 8.57 2.07
CA LEU A 41 -2.80 7.22 2.64
C LEU A 41 -1.51 6.45 2.41
N THR A 42 -1.11 5.65 3.39
CA THR A 42 -0.09 4.62 3.18
C THR A 42 -0.74 3.43 2.48
N VAL A 43 -0.19 3.05 1.34
CA VAL A 43 -0.65 1.89 0.54
C VAL A 43 0.49 0.90 0.39
N THR A 44 0.15 -0.36 0.17
CA THR A 44 1.13 -1.40 -0.19
C THR A 44 0.95 -1.73 -1.66
N GLY A 45 1.98 -1.42 -2.46
CA GLY A 45 2.04 -1.86 -3.85
C GLY A 45 2.65 -3.24 -3.98
N VAL A 46 2.27 -3.91 -5.05
CA VAL A 46 2.71 -5.26 -5.40
C VAL A 46 3.13 -5.30 -6.86
N ILE A 47 4.24 -5.96 -7.16
CA ILE A 47 4.75 -6.14 -8.53
C ILE A 47 5.40 -7.51 -8.68
N ILE A 48 5.21 -8.16 -9.84
CA ILE A 48 5.99 -9.33 -10.22
C ILE A 48 7.23 -8.86 -10.97
N ILE A 49 8.40 -9.09 -10.37
CA ILE A 49 9.69 -8.92 -11.03
C ILE A 49 9.99 -10.24 -11.76
N PRO A 50 10.07 -10.25 -13.11
CA PRO A 50 10.27 -11.47 -13.86
C PRO A 50 11.66 -12.05 -13.62
N HIS A 51 11.79 -13.35 -13.82
CA HIS A 51 13.06 -14.05 -13.81
C HIS A 51 14.07 -13.39 -14.76
N LYS A 52 15.30 -13.19 -14.28
CA LYS A 52 16.40 -12.59 -15.05
C LYS A 52 17.70 -13.31 -14.74
N ILE A 53 18.55 -13.44 -15.75
CA ILE A 53 19.94 -13.85 -15.58
C ILE A 53 20.80 -12.65 -15.94
N ILE A 54 21.62 -12.18 -15.00
CA ILE A 54 22.52 -11.03 -15.18
C ILE A 54 23.92 -11.49 -14.78
N ASP A 55 24.88 -11.39 -15.71
CA ASP A 55 26.29 -11.78 -15.48
C ASP A 55 26.46 -13.20 -14.92
N GLY A 56 25.61 -14.14 -15.35
CA GLY A 56 25.61 -15.53 -14.89
C GLY A 56 24.96 -15.75 -13.51
N ILE A 57 24.49 -14.68 -12.86
CA ILE A 57 23.71 -14.76 -11.62
C ILE A 57 22.24 -14.92 -11.98
N ASP A 58 21.63 -15.97 -11.44
CA ASP A 58 20.21 -16.27 -11.58
C ASP A 58 19.39 -15.48 -10.54
N TYR A 59 18.46 -14.66 -11.04
CA TYR A 59 17.48 -13.94 -10.24
C TYR A 59 16.10 -14.53 -10.53
N PRO A 60 15.55 -15.35 -9.60
CA PRO A 60 14.25 -15.98 -9.81
C PRO A 60 13.13 -14.94 -9.89
N GLU A 61 12.03 -15.31 -10.54
CA GLU A 61 10.79 -14.51 -10.52
C GLU A 61 10.35 -14.30 -9.06
N LYS A 62 9.97 -13.06 -8.74
CA LYS A 62 9.65 -12.68 -7.36
C LYS A 62 8.48 -11.71 -7.32
N VAL A 63 7.50 -12.02 -6.48
CA VAL A 63 6.48 -11.06 -6.03
C VAL A 63 7.11 -10.14 -5.00
N PHE A 64 7.13 -8.84 -5.28
CA PHE A 64 7.72 -7.81 -4.44
C PHE A 64 6.62 -6.90 -3.89
N PHE A 65 6.71 -6.60 -2.59
CA PHE A 65 5.79 -5.74 -1.88
C PHE A 65 6.53 -4.50 -1.41
N HIS A 66 5.89 -3.33 -1.55
CA HIS A 66 6.51 -2.07 -1.18
C HIS A 66 5.48 -1.06 -0.65
N GLN A 67 5.82 -0.37 0.44
CA GLN A 67 4.96 0.66 1.01
C GLN A 67 5.20 2.01 0.34
N MET A 68 4.11 2.66 -0.06
CA MET A 68 4.10 3.93 -0.78
C MET A 68 3.06 4.87 -0.17
N THR A 69 3.11 6.13 -0.60
CA THR A 69 2.10 7.12 -0.22
C THR A 69 1.19 7.39 -1.40
N LEU A 70 -0.11 7.12 -1.26
CA LEU A 70 -1.13 7.62 -2.16
C LEU A 70 -1.27 9.13 -1.95
N ASP A 71 -0.92 9.88 -2.98
CA ASP A 71 -0.83 11.35 -2.95
C ASP A 71 -2.07 12.01 -3.52
N ARG A 72 -2.63 11.47 -4.61
CA ARG A 72 -3.87 11.95 -5.22
C ARG A 72 -4.48 10.92 -6.16
N ILE A 73 -5.68 11.23 -6.66
CA ILE A 73 -6.30 10.56 -7.80
C ILE A 73 -6.43 11.55 -8.95
N GLU A 74 -5.98 11.15 -10.12
CA GLU A 74 -5.99 11.98 -11.33
C GLU A 74 -6.39 11.11 -12.53
N ASN A 75 -7.42 11.51 -13.27
CA ASN A 75 -7.88 10.81 -14.47
C ASN A 75 -8.20 9.31 -14.26
N GLY A 76 -8.76 8.94 -13.11
CA GLY A 76 -9.07 7.54 -12.79
C GLY A 76 -7.86 6.70 -12.42
N GLU A 77 -6.74 7.32 -12.05
CA GLU A 77 -5.52 6.66 -11.60
C GLU A 77 -5.15 7.09 -10.18
N TYR A 78 -4.76 6.12 -9.35
CA TYR A 78 -4.00 6.35 -8.14
C TYR A 78 -2.60 6.85 -8.49
N VAL A 79 -2.23 8.02 -7.97
CA VAL A 79 -0.90 8.59 -8.10
C VAL A 79 -0.16 8.39 -6.79
N LEU A 80 0.87 7.55 -6.82
CA LEU A 80 1.64 7.12 -5.67
C LEU A 80 3.04 7.74 -5.69
N GLN A 81 3.49 8.22 -4.54
CA GLN A 81 4.89 8.61 -4.33
C GLN A 81 5.68 7.37 -3.92
N ASN A 82 6.67 7.02 -4.74
CA ASN A 82 7.56 5.91 -4.46
C ASN A 82 8.63 6.36 -3.45
N ASN A 83 8.47 5.95 -2.20
CA ASN A 83 9.41 6.27 -1.13
C ASN A 83 10.62 5.29 -1.10
N GLN A 84 10.84 4.48 -2.14
CA GLN A 84 12.00 3.60 -2.23
C GLN A 84 13.25 4.40 -2.59
N PHE A 85 13.96 4.89 -1.57
CA PHE A 85 15.17 5.71 -1.74
C PHE A 85 16.31 5.02 -2.52
N SER A 86 16.28 3.70 -2.67
CA SER A 86 17.32 2.93 -3.36
C SER A 86 17.05 2.72 -4.86
N ASP A 87 15.86 3.02 -5.36
CA ASP A 87 15.51 2.82 -6.78
C ASP A 87 15.40 4.18 -7.48
N LYS A 88 16.15 4.38 -8.58
CA LYS A 88 16.12 5.60 -9.39
C LYS A 88 14.96 5.61 -10.40
N SER A 89 14.23 4.50 -10.51
CA SER A 89 13.06 4.43 -11.39
C SER A 89 11.85 5.16 -10.78
N SER A 90 11.15 5.91 -11.64
CA SER A 90 10.01 6.80 -11.41
C SER A 90 9.61 7.05 -9.95
N THR A 91 9.96 8.24 -9.46
CA THR A 91 9.50 8.80 -8.16
C THR A 91 7.99 8.76 -7.99
N VAL A 92 7.25 8.70 -9.10
CA VAL A 92 5.79 8.62 -9.14
C VAL A 92 5.34 7.36 -9.88
N ILE A 93 4.49 6.57 -9.24
CA ILE A 93 3.84 5.39 -9.81
C ILE A 93 2.36 5.71 -10.06
N ARG A 94 1.84 5.31 -11.20
CA ARG A 94 0.43 5.47 -11.59
C ARG A 94 -0.23 4.11 -11.76
N ILE A 95 -1.37 3.91 -11.10
CA ILE A 95 -2.13 2.65 -11.15
C ILE A 95 -3.60 3.00 -11.41
N LYS A 96 -4.22 2.39 -12.42
CA LYS A 96 -5.65 2.62 -12.73
C LYS A 96 -6.53 2.18 -11.57
N GLN A 97 -7.59 2.93 -11.27
CA GLN A 97 -8.57 2.52 -10.25
C GLN A 97 -9.37 1.27 -10.63
N ARG A 98 -9.39 0.94 -11.92
CA ARG A 98 -10.03 -0.26 -12.48
C ARG A 98 -9.05 -1.44 -12.51
N TYR A 99 -9.42 -2.53 -11.83
CA TYR A 99 -8.63 -3.75 -11.63
C TYR A 99 -7.23 -3.57 -11.00
N PRO A 100 -7.04 -2.78 -9.94
CA PRO A 100 -5.72 -2.59 -9.34
C PRO A 100 -5.41 -3.55 -8.21
N HIS A 101 -6.37 -4.32 -7.72
CA HIS A 101 -6.27 -4.92 -6.38
C HIS A 101 -5.72 -6.34 -6.43
N TYR A 102 -4.55 -6.54 -5.81
CA TYR A 102 -3.90 -7.83 -5.64
C TYR A 102 -4.33 -8.51 -4.34
N GLU A 103 -4.50 -9.82 -4.40
CA GLU A 103 -4.50 -10.71 -3.24
C GLU A 103 -3.78 -12.01 -3.60
N ALA A 104 -3.23 -12.71 -2.61
CA ALA A 104 -2.44 -13.92 -2.85
C ALA A 104 -3.28 -15.04 -3.50
N GLU A 105 -2.65 -15.82 -4.39
CA GLU A 105 -3.32 -16.91 -5.12
C GLU A 105 -4.18 -17.83 -4.25
N PRO A 106 -3.75 -18.30 -3.07
CA PRO A 106 -4.55 -19.23 -2.27
C PRO A 106 -5.89 -18.63 -1.81
N PHE A 107 -5.93 -17.31 -1.61
CA PHE A 107 -7.15 -16.61 -1.22
C PHE A 107 -8.09 -16.45 -2.40
N VAL A 108 -7.58 -15.97 -3.54
CA VAL A 108 -8.39 -15.76 -4.75
C VAL A 108 -8.94 -17.09 -5.27
N SER A 109 -8.13 -18.14 -5.32
CA SER A 109 -8.58 -19.48 -5.73
C SER A 109 -9.65 -20.04 -4.78
N ASN A 110 -9.53 -19.81 -3.48
CA ASN A 110 -10.59 -20.20 -2.53
C ASN A 110 -11.88 -19.41 -2.76
N LEU A 111 -11.78 -18.11 -3.02
CA LEU A 111 -12.92 -17.24 -3.32
C LEU A 111 -13.64 -17.68 -4.61
N GLU A 112 -12.88 -17.95 -5.67
CA GLU A 112 -13.39 -18.48 -6.94
C GLU A 112 -14.06 -19.84 -6.75
N ASN A 113 -13.47 -20.75 -5.97
CA ASN A 113 -14.08 -22.05 -5.68
C ASN A 113 -15.41 -21.94 -4.91
N GLN A 114 -15.55 -20.94 -4.04
CA GLN A 114 -16.77 -20.75 -3.25
C GLN A 114 -17.87 -20.00 -4.00
N THR A 115 -17.50 -19.04 -4.85
CA THR A 115 -18.45 -18.07 -5.44
C THR A 115 -18.57 -18.17 -6.96
N GLY A 116 -17.61 -18.83 -7.62
CA GLY A 116 -17.46 -18.87 -9.07
C GLY A 116 -16.79 -17.63 -9.66
N ASP A 117 -16.30 -16.71 -8.83
CA ASP A 117 -15.77 -15.40 -9.26
C ASP A 117 -14.62 -14.92 -8.34
N ASN A 118 -13.81 -13.97 -8.81
CA ASN A 118 -12.71 -13.35 -8.06
C ASN A 118 -13.14 -12.02 -7.39
N ILE A 119 -14.43 -11.87 -7.11
CA ILE A 119 -15.00 -10.65 -6.51
C ILE A 119 -15.06 -10.75 -4.99
N PHE A 120 -14.22 -9.94 -4.32
CA PHE A 120 -14.28 -9.71 -2.89
C PHE A 120 -15.36 -8.70 -2.54
N ILE A 121 -16.16 -9.01 -1.52
CA ILE A 121 -17.27 -8.18 -1.06
C ILE A 121 -17.02 -7.76 0.39
N ASP A 122 -17.03 -6.45 0.63
CA ASP A 122 -16.99 -5.84 1.97
C ASP A 122 -18.14 -4.83 2.11
N GLY A 123 -19.20 -5.24 2.81
CA GLY A 123 -20.46 -4.51 2.85
C GLY A 123 -21.06 -4.32 1.46
N ASN A 124 -21.12 -3.07 0.99
CA ASN A 124 -21.64 -2.71 -0.33
C ASN A 124 -20.54 -2.54 -1.39
N ILE A 125 -19.27 -2.70 -1.01
CA ILE A 125 -18.14 -2.52 -1.93
C ILE A 125 -17.80 -3.87 -2.54
N LYS A 126 -17.62 -3.87 -3.87
CA LYS A 126 -17.16 -5.02 -4.65
C LYS A 126 -15.79 -4.71 -5.24
N ILE A 127 -14.87 -5.65 -5.11
CA ILE A 127 -13.51 -5.52 -5.59
C ILE A 127 -13.15 -6.77 -6.36
N GLU A 128 -12.80 -6.59 -7.63
CA GLU A 128 -12.19 -7.65 -8.42
C GLU A 128 -10.72 -7.79 -8.02
N LEU A 129 -10.33 -9.00 -7.63
CA LEU A 129 -8.99 -9.33 -7.17
C LEU A 129 -8.18 -10.03 -8.26
N ILE A 130 -6.92 -9.65 -8.41
CA ILE A 130 -5.94 -10.37 -9.23
C ILE A 130 -4.92 -11.06 -8.33
N ASN A 131 -4.18 -12.03 -8.87
CA ASN A 131 -3.11 -12.69 -8.14
C ASN A 131 -1.91 -12.99 -9.05
N GLU A 132 -0.84 -13.53 -8.47
CA GLU A 132 0.40 -13.82 -9.17
C GLU A 132 0.27 -14.85 -10.30
N GLN A 133 -0.75 -15.72 -10.23
CA GLN A 133 -0.99 -16.79 -11.19
C GLN A 133 -1.91 -16.35 -12.34
N TYR A 134 -2.87 -15.46 -12.05
CA TYR A 134 -3.95 -15.05 -12.94
C TYR A 134 -4.11 -13.52 -12.92
N TYR A 135 -4.20 -12.94 -14.11
CA TYR A 135 -4.57 -11.54 -14.31
C TYR A 135 -3.57 -10.48 -13.78
N MET A 136 -2.40 -10.87 -13.27
CA MET A 136 -1.32 -9.95 -12.90
C MET A 136 -0.16 -9.95 -13.92
N PRO A 137 -0.14 -8.98 -14.85
CA PRO A 137 1.01 -8.73 -15.72
C PRO A 137 2.31 -8.47 -14.96
N ARG A 138 3.41 -9.03 -15.48
CA ARG A 138 4.79 -8.79 -15.01
C ARG A 138 5.21 -7.33 -15.24
N ASN A 139 6.12 -6.84 -14.40
CA ASN A 139 6.61 -5.45 -14.42
C ASN A 139 5.50 -4.37 -14.34
N ARG A 140 4.35 -4.70 -13.75
CA ARG A 140 3.26 -3.75 -13.52
C ARG A 140 2.90 -3.70 -12.05
N TRP A 141 2.72 -2.49 -11.54
CA TRP A 141 2.32 -2.25 -10.16
C TRP A 141 0.80 -2.43 -9.97
N PHE A 142 0.47 -3.04 -8.84
CA PHE A 142 -0.87 -3.23 -8.30
C PHE A 142 -0.88 -2.82 -6.82
N LEU A 143 -2.03 -2.85 -6.18
CA LEU A 143 -2.22 -2.44 -4.79
C LEU A 143 -2.89 -3.53 -3.98
N LEU A 144 -2.56 -3.65 -2.70
CA LEU A 144 -3.47 -4.33 -1.79
C LEU A 144 -4.78 -3.52 -1.66
N PRO A 145 -5.95 -4.16 -1.46
CA PRO A 145 -7.22 -3.46 -1.29
C PRO A 145 -7.22 -2.47 -0.13
N TYR A 146 -6.44 -2.74 0.91
CA TYR A 146 -6.43 -1.94 2.13
C TYR A 146 -5.30 -0.91 2.14
N ALA A 147 -5.69 0.32 2.46
CA ALA A 147 -4.83 1.46 2.72
C ALA A 147 -4.98 1.92 4.18
N TYR A 148 -4.01 2.70 4.66
CA TYR A 148 -3.98 3.16 6.04
C TYR A 148 -3.80 4.67 6.11
N SER A 149 -4.73 5.33 6.78
CA SER A 149 -4.59 6.72 7.18
C SER A 149 -3.95 6.79 8.55
N LEU A 150 -2.94 7.65 8.68
CA LEU A 150 -2.27 7.93 9.95
C LEU A 150 -2.74 9.29 10.47
N LYS A 151 -3.20 9.34 11.72
CA LYS A 151 -3.59 10.58 12.38
C LYS A 151 -2.87 10.71 13.71
N LEU A 152 -2.04 11.73 13.84
CA LEU A 152 -1.47 12.12 15.12
C LEU A 152 -2.54 12.87 15.92
N THR A 153 -2.77 12.45 17.15
CA THR A 153 -3.72 13.09 18.07
C THR A 153 -3.02 13.40 19.38
N GLU A 154 -3.20 14.61 19.91
CA GLU A 154 -2.74 14.97 21.25
C GLU A 154 -3.46 14.11 22.31
N ILE A 155 -2.78 13.81 23.41
CA ILE A 155 -3.29 13.05 24.57
C ILE A 155 -3.55 14.01 25.72
#